data_AF-A0A7K3ULX0-F1
#
_entry.id   AF-A0A7K3ULX0-F1
#
_cell.length_a   1.000
_cell.length_b   1.000
_cell.length_c   1.000
_cell.angle_alpha   90.00
_cell.angle_beta   90.00
_cell.angle_gamma   90.00
#
_symmetry.space_group_name_H-M   'P 1'
#
loop_
_entity.id
_entity.type
_entity.pdbx_description
1 polymer ?
#
loop_
_entity_poly.entity_id
_entity_poly.type
_entity_poly.pdbx_seq_one_letter_code
_entity_poly.pdbx_strand_id
1 'polypeptide(L)'
;MTMPDRVALWLPFCLVGGMCGWSWYWYIRSIIFYYKNGFDFSEDFGPQFSEFPDDDRFTAKPKEKFLIAWPVFVVVSTANLIPITLGLLGILN
;
A
#
# COMPACT_ATOMS: atom_id res chain seq x y z
N MET A 1 20.48 -9.29 -18.41
CA MET A 1 20.49 -7.96 -17.76
C MET A 1 21.93 -7.50 -17.50
N THR A 2 22.30 -6.28 -17.89
CA THR A 2 23.64 -5.72 -17.65
C THR A 2 23.74 -5.09 -16.25
N MET A 3 24.95 -4.83 -15.73
CA MET A 3 25.11 -4.13 -14.43
C MET A 3 24.31 -2.81 -14.33
N PRO A 4 24.33 -1.90 -15.31
CA PRO A 4 23.54 -0.67 -15.22
C PRO A 4 22.02 -0.93 -15.13
N ASP A 5 21.51 -1.97 -15.80
CA ASP A 5 20.09 -2.36 -15.69
C ASP A 5 19.75 -2.82 -14.26
N ARG A 6 20.66 -3.54 -13.60
CA ARG A 6 20.49 -3.97 -12.20
C ARG A 6 20.55 -2.80 -11.22
N VAL A 7 21.42 -1.83 -11.47
CA VAL A 7 21.47 -0.59 -10.68
C VAL A 7 20.17 0.22 -10.84
N ALA A 8 19.60 0.26 -12.05
CA ALA A 8 18.35 0.95 -12.31
C ALA A 8 17.15 0.34 -11.55
N LEU A 9 17.13 -0.97 -11.28
CA LEU A 9 16.06 -1.63 -10.52
C LEU A 9 16.09 -1.35 -9.00
N TRP A 10 17.21 -0.88 -8.44
CA TRP A 10 17.28 -0.58 -7.00
C TRP A 10 16.43 0.62 -6.61
N LEU A 11 16.34 1.65 -7.47
CA LEU A 11 15.49 2.82 -7.23
C LEU A 11 13.99 2.45 -7.11
N PRO A 12 13.36 1.78 -8.09
CA PRO A 12 11.98 1.37 -7.97
C PRO A 12 11.81 0.31 -6.87
N PHE A 13 12.80 -0.54 -6.59
CA PHE A 13 12.73 -1.47 -5.46
C PHE A 13 12.61 -0.74 -4.11
N CYS A 14 13.44 0.28 -3.86
CA CYS A 14 13.36 1.05 -2.63
C CYS A 14 12.04 1.83 -2.51
N LEU A 15 11.60 2.46 -3.60
CA LEU A 15 10.36 3.25 -3.62
C LEU A 15 9.11 2.37 -3.46
N VAL A 16 8.96 1.36 -4.32
CA VAL A 16 7.81 0.44 -4.31
C VAL A 16 7.86 -0.45 -3.06
N GLY A 17 9.05 -0.88 -2.64
CA GLY A 17 9.26 -1.64 -1.41
C GLY A 17 8.85 -0.85 -0.17
N GLY A 18 9.26 0.42 -0.08
CA GLY A 18 8.82 1.32 0.99
C GLY A 18 7.30 1.53 0.99
N MET A 19 6.71 1.78 -0.17
CA MET A 19 5.26 1.92 -0.32
C MET A 19 4.50 0.63 0.05
N CYS A 20 5.02 -0.53 -0.36
CA CYS A 20 4.45 -1.84 -0.04
C CYS A 20 4.48 -2.09 1.48
N GLY A 21 5.63 -1.86 2.13
CA GLY A 21 5.78 -1.98 3.57
C GLY A 21 4.86 -1.02 4.33
N TRP A 22 4.76 0.24 3.88
CA TRP A 22 3.83 1.23 4.45
C TRP A 22 2.37 0.81 4.31
N SER A 23 1.98 0.29 3.14
CA SER A 23 0.62 -0.18 2.86
C SER A 23 0.24 -1.36 3.76
N TRP A 24 1.15 -2.35 3.89
CA TRP A 24 0.96 -3.49 4.80
C TRP A 24 0.88 -3.05 6.26
N TYR A 25 1.77 -2.16 6.71
CA TYR A 25 1.76 -1.64 8.07
C TYR A 25 0.41 -1.04 8.43
N TRP A 26 -0.14 -0.16 7.58
CA TRP A 26 -1.42 0.47 7.86
C TRP A 26 -2.61 -0.45 7.69
N TYR A 27 -2.58 -1.37 6.72
CA TYR A 27 -3.66 -2.32 6.56
C TYR A 27 -3.78 -3.24 7.79
N ILE A 28 -2.66 -3.80 8.26
CA ILE A 28 -2.63 -4.64 9.47
C ILE A 28 -3.09 -3.85 10.70
N ARG A 29 -2.61 -2.61 10.86
CA ARG A 29 -3.05 -1.73 11.95
C ARG A 29 -4.55 -1.45 11.89
N SER A 30 -5.11 -1.27 10.70
CA SER A 30 -6.55 -1.08 10.50
C SER A 30 -7.33 -2.33 10.85
N ILE A 31 -6.87 -3.52 10.46
CA ILE A 31 -7.48 -4.80 10.85
C ILE A 31 -7.52 -4.92 12.37
N ILE A 32 -6.41 -4.66 13.05
CA ILE A 32 -6.32 -4.75 14.53
C ILE A 32 -7.27 -3.74 15.18
N PHE A 33 -7.30 -2.49 14.69
CA PHE A 33 -8.17 -1.44 15.22
C PHE A 33 -9.66 -1.83 15.10
N TYR A 34 -10.12 -2.13 13.88
CA TYR A 34 -11.52 -2.48 13.66
C TYR A 34 -11.91 -3.77 14.38
N TYR A 35 -11.05 -4.79 14.40
CA TYR A 35 -11.32 -6.02 15.14
C TYR A 35 -11.54 -5.77 16.63
N LYS A 36 -10.71 -4.92 17.27
CA LYS A 36 -10.84 -4.57 18.69
C LYS A 36 -12.10 -3.76 18.99
N ASN A 37 -12.62 -3.03 18.02
CA ASN A 37 -13.83 -2.20 18.13
C ASN A 37 -15.09 -2.91 17.58
N GLY A 38 -15.06 -4.23 17.38
CA GLY A 38 -16.23 -4.98 16.90
C GLY A 38 -16.62 -4.66 15.44
N PHE A 39 -15.64 -4.25 14.63
CA PHE A 39 -15.81 -3.73 13.27
C PHE A 39 -16.76 -2.52 13.21
N ASP A 40 -16.72 -1.66 14.21
CA ASP A 40 -17.36 -0.35 14.13
C ASP A 40 -16.63 0.56 13.14
N PHE A 41 -17.33 0.99 12.10
CA PHE A 41 -16.84 1.88 11.04
C PHE A 41 -17.36 3.32 11.21
N SER A 42 -17.86 3.67 12.40
CA SER A 42 -18.22 5.04 12.76
C SER A 42 -17.01 5.96 12.83
N GLU A 43 -15.86 5.42 13.26
CA GLU A 43 -14.58 6.13 13.33
C GLU A 43 -13.69 5.80 12.12
N ASP A 44 -13.05 6.83 11.54
CA ASP A 44 -11.99 6.63 10.55
C ASP A 44 -10.64 6.37 11.24
N PHE A 45 -9.88 5.42 10.73
CA PHE A 45 -8.56 5.07 11.23
C PHE A 45 -7.54 5.02 10.09
N GLY A 46 -6.31 5.48 10.38
CA GLY A 46 -5.19 5.49 9.44
C GLY A 46 -5.04 6.82 8.69
N PRO A 47 -4.13 6.86 7.69
CA PRO A 47 -3.86 8.06 6.90
C PRO A 47 -5.13 8.55 6.21
N GLN A 48 -5.32 9.85 6.16
CA GLN A 48 -6.40 10.45 5.40
C GLN A 48 -6.05 10.39 3.90
N PHE A 49 -6.99 9.86 3.11
CA PHE A 49 -6.92 9.92 1.65
C PHE A 49 -7.78 11.11 1.19
N SER A 50 -7.33 12.32 1.47
CA SER A 50 -7.93 13.54 0.93
C SER A 50 -6.86 14.35 0.20
N GLU A 51 -7.17 14.75 -1.04
CA GLU A 51 -6.35 15.66 -1.83
C GLU A 51 -6.59 17.13 -1.41
N PHE A 52 -7.70 17.37 -0.70
CA PHE A 52 -8.08 18.67 -0.14
C PHE A 52 -8.57 18.49 1.31
N PRO A 53 -7.91 19.11 2.31
CA PRO A 53 -8.28 18.99 3.72
C PRO A 53 -9.71 19.43 4.07
N ASP A 54 -10.33 20.26 3.23
CA ASP A 54 -11.64 20.89 3.47
C ASP A 54 -12.79 20.32 2.61
N ASP A 55 -12.58 19.26 1.82
CA ASP A 55 -13.63 18.68 0.96
C ASP A 55 -13.94 17.21 1.30
N ASP A 56 -14.84 17.03 2.26
CA ASP A 56 -15.34 15.74 2.75
C ASP A 56 -15.97 14.86 1.66
N ARG A 57 -16.28 15.42 0.48
CA ARG A 57 -16.87 14.66 -0.63
C ARG A 57 -15.93 13.64 -1.25
N PHE A 58 -14.62 13.84 -1.11
CA PHE A 58 -13.59 12.96 -1.67
C PHE A 58 -12.98 12.01 -0.64
N THR A 59 -13.39 12.09 0.63
CA THR A 59 -12.95 11.17 1.68
C THR A 59 -13.73 9.86 1.55
N ALA A 60 -13.04 8.77 1.21
CA ALA A 60 -13.65 7.44 1.19
C ALA A 60 -14.22 7.10 2.58
N LYS A 61 -15.45 6.56 2.63
CA LYS A 61 -16.05 6.16 3.92
C LYS A 61 -15.13 5.16 4.63
N PRO A 62 -15.04 5.17 5.98
CA PRO A 62 -14.12 4.31 6.72
C PRO A 62 -14.22 2.83 6.35
N LYS A 63 -15.45 2.35 6.10
CA LYS A 63 -15.72 0.99 5.62
C LYS A 63 -15.19 0.72 4.20
N GLU A 64 -15.35 1.66 3.27
CA GLU A 64 -14.85 1.52 1.90
C GLU A 64 -13.32 1.62 1.85
N LYS A 65 -12.75 2.55 2.61
CA LYS A 65 -11.31 2.66 2.84
C LYS A 65 -10.74 1.34 3.36
N PHE A 66 -11.40 0.73 4.35
CA PHE A 66 -10.97 -0.53 4.93
C PHE A 66 -11.14 -1.75 4.02
N LEU A 67 -12.32 -1.94 3.44
CA LEU A 67 -12.66 -3.15 2.71
C LEU A 67 -12.22 -3.14 1.25
N ILE A 68 -11.96 -1.96 0.68
CA ILE A 68 -11.62 -1.80 -0.75
C ILE A 68 -10.25 -1.14 -0.87
N ALA A 69 -10.08 0.08 -0.38
CA ALA A 69 -8.87 0.85 -0.66
C ALA A 69 -7.60 0.16 -0.12
N TRP A 70 -7.59 -0.25 1.16
CA TRP A 70 -6.43 -0.91 1.74
C TRP A 70 -6.05 -2.23 1.04
N PRO A 71 -6.96 -3.19 0.82
CA PRO A 71 -6.66 -4.39 0.05
C PRO A 71 -6.12 -4.08 -1.34
N VAL A 72 -6.70 -3.11 -2.04
CA VAL A 72 -6.23 -2.70 -3.38
C VAL A 72 -4.80 -2.14 -3.30
N PHE A 73 -4.51 -1.24 -2.34
CA PHE A 73 -3.15 -0.71 -2.15
C PHE A 73 -2.13 -1.82 -1.87
N VAL A 74 -2.49 -2.78 -1.01
CA VAL A 74 -1.62 -3.91 -0.67
C VAL A 74 -1.39 -4.82 -1.88
N VAL A 75 -2.44 -5.15 -2.64
CA VAL A 75 -2.34 -6.01 -3.82
C VAL A 75 -1.54 -5.34 -4.91
N VAL A 76 -1.83 -4.07 -5.24
CA VAL A 76 -1.13 -3.33 -6.30
C VAL A 76 0.34 -3.13 -5.93
N SER A 77 0.65 -2.70 -4.71
CA SER A 77 2.05 -2.48 -4.30
C SER A 77 2.84 -3.79 -4.26
N THR A 78 2.23 -4.89 -3.81
CA THR A 78 2.84 -6.22 -3.82
C THR A 78 3.05 -6.74 -5.25
N ALA A 79 2.04 -6.60 -6.13
CA ALA A 79 2.11 -7.02 -7.52
C ALA A 79 3.19 -6.27 -8.32
N ASN A 80 3.45 -5.00 -7.99
CA ASN A 80 4.56 -4.23 -8.58
C ASN A 80 5.92 -4.62 -7.97
N LEU A 81 5.99 -4.93 -6.68
CA LEU A 81 7.24 -5.29 -6.01
C LEU A 81 7.78 -6.65 -6.47
N ILE A 82 6.90 -7.61 -6.78
CA ILE A 82 7.27 -8.96 -7.22
C ILE A 82 8.18 -8.95 -8.47
N PRO A 83 7.81 -8.37 -9.63
CA PRO A 83 8.64 -8.39 -10.81
C PRO A 83 9.96 -7.62 -10.61
N ILE A 84 9.96 -6.53 -9.85
CA ILE A 84 11.18 -5.78 -9.52
C ILE A 84 12.15 -6.68 -8.72
N THR A 85 11.63 -7.38 -7.72
CA THR A 85 12.42 -8.32 -6.90
C THR A 85 12.96 -9.47 -7.74
N LEU A 86 12.13 -10.06 -8.61
CA LEU A 86 12.55 -11.13 -9.50
C LEU A 86 13.60 -10.67 -10.52
N GLY A 87 13.51 -9.43 -11.02
CA GLY A 87 14.53 -8.82 -11.88
C GLY A 87 15.85 -8.58 -11.13
N LEU A 88 15.80 -8.08 -9.90
CA LEU A 88 17.00 -7.94 -9.05
C LEU A 88 17.67 -9.29 -8.77
N LEU A 89 16.89 -10.34 -8.51
CA LEU A 89 17.37 -11.71 -8.33
C LEU A 89 17.93 -12.33 -9.64
N GLY A 90 17.70 -11.70 -10.80
CA GLY A 90 18.11 -12.22 -12.11
C GLY A 90 17.27 -13.39 -12.61
N ILE A 91 16.06 -13.57 -12.06
CA ILE A 91 15.09 -14.60 -12.48
C ILE A 91 14.32 -14.11 -13.70
N LEU A 92 13.90 -12.84 -13.69
CA LEU A 92 13.36 -12.15 -14.85
C LEU A 92 14.48 -11.37 -15.54
N ASN A 93 14.53 -11.45 -16.87
CA ASN A 93 15.52 -10.79 -17.73
C ASN A 93 14.92 -9.59 -18.45
#